data_AF-A0A1Q3WGC8-F1
#
_entry.id   AF-A0A1Q3WGC8-F1
#
_cell.length_a   1.000
_cell.length_b   1.000
_cell.length_c   1.000
_cell.angle_alpha   90.00
_cell.angle_beta   90.00
_cell.angle_gamma   90.00
#
_symmetry.space_group_name_H-M   'P 1'
#
loop_
_entity.id
_entity.type
_entity.pdbx_description
1 polymer ?
#
loop_
_entity_poly.entity_id
_entity_poly.type
_entity_poly.pdbx_seq_one_letter_code
_entity_poly.pdbx_strand_id
1 'polypeptide(L)'
;MAVSGFVGGDFQNGSTNDGRLLLQFTVGSMQLLNYICTFIIKSILILFEMKISGRHIGEMLKEAREQRQLTQEQLAQKVGKKRSYISKVETDYGNNIKLQTLKEIVEKGFDGTVKINLEL
;
A
#
# COMPACT_ATOMS: atom_id res chain seq x y z
N MET A 1 -32.22 -39.55 55.92
CA MET A 1 -30.96 -39.50 56.69
C MET A 1 -29.96 -40.35 55.92
N ALA A 2 -28.79 -39.93 55.45
CA ALA A 2 -28.03 -38.70 55.56
C ALA A 2 -27.27 -38.46 54.23
N VAL A 3 -26.97 -37.20 53.98
CA VAL A 3 -26.15 -36.66 52.87
C VAL A 3 -24.65 -36.94 53.10
N SER A 4 -23.84 -36.69 52.06
CA SER A 4 -22.36 -36.60 52.00
C SER A 4 -21.63 -37.88 51.54
N GLY A 5 -20.60 -37.82 50.69
CA GLY A 5 -19.85 -36.67 50.21
C GLY A 5 -19.13 -36.93 48.88
N PHE A 6 -19.02 -35.85 48.13
CA PHE A 6 -18.12 -35.65 47.00
C PHE A 6 -16.67 -35.82 47.49
N VAL A 7 -15.93 -36.79 46.95
CA VAL A 7 -14.46 -36.77 47.00
C VAL A 7 -14.01 -36.27 45.65
N GLY A 8 -13.91 -34.95 45.54
CA GLY A 8 -13.21 -34.30 44.45
C GLY A 8 -11.75 -34.74 44.49
N GLY A 9 -11.28 -35.32 43.39
CA GLY A 9 -9.85 -35.53 43.20
C GLY A 9 -9.15 -34.18 43.25
N ASP A 10 -8.15 -34.08 44.11
CA ASP A 10 -7.26 -32.94 44.23
C ASP A 10 -6.55 -32.69 42.89
N PHE A 11 -7.13 -31.85 42.04
CA PHE A 11 -6.38 -31.18 40.99
C PHE A 11 -5.45 -30.19 41.70
N GLN A 12 -4.24 -30.65 41.98
CA GLN A 12 -3.18 -29.82 42.51
C GLN A 12 -3.02 -28.56 41.64
N ASN A 13 -3.02 -27.43 42.34
CA ASN A 13 -2.87 -26.08 41.84
C ASN A 13 -1.45 -25.90 41.27
N GLY A 14 -1.24 -26.32 40.02
CA GLY A 14 -0.02 -26.10 39.23
C GLY A 14 0.02 -24.67 38.69
N SER A 15 0.40 -23.74 39.55
CA SER A 15 0.41 -22.30 39.31
C SER A 15 1.36 -21.86 38.17
N THR A 16 0.75 -21.40 37.08
CA THR A 16 0.99 -20.09 36.41
C THR A 16 2.32 -19.74 35.75
N ASN A 17 3.31 -20.63 35.64
CA ASN A 17 4.55 -20.33 34.91
C ASN A 17 4.51 -20.72 33.43
N ASP A 18 4.03 -21.92 33.08
CA ASP A 18 4.02 -22.41 31.69
C ASP A 18 3.05 -21.65 30.78
N GLY A 19 1.84 -21.34 31.27
CA GLY A 19 0.87 -20.54 30.52
C GLY A 19 1.34 -19.10 30.28
N ARG A 20 2.03 -18.49 31.25
CA ARG A 20 2.66 -17.17 31.10
C ARG A 20 3.82 -17.21 30.12
N LEU A 21 4.62 -18.26 30.16
CA LEU A 21 5.76 -18.46 29.26
C LEU A 21 5.28 -18.65 27.81
N LEU A 22 4.25 -19.48 27.61
CA LEU A 22 3.61 -19.66 26.30
C LEU A 22 3.00 -18.36 25.79
N LEU A 23 2.28 -17.60 26.65
CA LEU A 23 1.76 -16.28 26.30
C LEU A 23 2.89 -15.29 25.98
N GLN A 24 4.04 -15.33 26.67
CA GLN A 24 5.18 -14.49 26.33
C GLN A 24 5.82 -14.88 24.99
N PHE A 25 5.89 -16.18 24.68
CA PHE A 25 6.34 -16.65 23.37
C PHE A 25 5.38 -16.25 22.25
N THR A 26 4.06 -16.31 22.49
CA THR A 26 3.06 -15.92 21.48
C THR A 26 3.04 -14.41 21.28
N VAL A 27 3.10 -13.62 22.36
CA VAL A 27 3.15 -12.16 22.29
C VAL A 27 4.47 -11.71 21.66
N GLY A 28 5.59 -12.35 22.01
CA GLY A 28 6.90 -12.05 21.43
C GLY A 28 6.98 -12.33 19.93
N SER A 29 6.41 -13.45 19.46
CA SER A 29 6.36 -13.77 18.04
C SER A 29 5.43 -12.83 17.26
N MET A 30 4.30 -12.41 17.86
CA MET A 30 3.41 -11.40 17.28
C MET A 30 4.06 -10.01 17.21
N GLN A 31 4.84 -9.62 18.21
CA GLN A 31 5.62 -8.37 18.21
C GLN A 31 6.70 -8.39 17.12
N LEU A 32 7.40 -9.52 16.99
CA LEU A 32 8.41 -9.72 15.95
C LEU A 32 7.79 -9.65 14.56
N LEU A 33 6.64 -10.31 14.35
CA LEU A 33 5.91 -10.27 13.09
C LEU A 33 5.45 -8.85 12.76
N ASN A 34 4.91 -8.11 13.73
CA ASN A 34 4.48 -6.72 13.51
C ASN A 34 5.67 -5.80 13.19
N TYR A 35 6.80 -5.96 13.87
CA TYR A 35 8.01 -5.20 13.58
C TYR A 35 8.53 -5.49 12.17
N ILE A 36 8.58 -6.77 11.77
CA ILE A 36 8.98 -7.18 10.42
C ILE A 36 8.00 -6.64 9.37
N CYS A 37 6.69 -6.78 9.59
CA CYS A 37 5.67 -6.23 8.70
C CYS A 37 5.81 -4.71 8.56
N THR A 38 5.97 -3.98 9.67
CA THR A 38 6.14 -2.52 9.66
C THR A 38 7.42 -2.12 8.93
N PHE A 39 8.52 -2.84 9.17
CA PHE A 39 9.80 -2.59 8.51
C PHE A 39 9.71 -2.84 6.99
N ILE A 40 9.08 -3.93 6.57
CA ILE A 40 8.87 -4.26 5.16
C ILE A 40 7.95 -3.23 4.50
N ILE A 41 6.81 -2.91 5.11
CA ILE A 41 5.85 -1.93 4.59
C ILE A 41 6.51 -0.55 4.47
N LYS A 42 7.24 -0.11 5.51
CA LYS A 42 7.93 1.19 5.52
C LYS A 42 9.08 1.23 4.51
N SER A 43 9.80 0.12 4.32
CA SER A 43 10.85 0.00 3.30
C SER A 43 10.29 0.02 1.88
N ILE A 44 9.16 -0.66 1.63
CA ILE A 44 8.45 -0.62 0.34
C ILE A 44 7.93 0.80 0.06
N LEU A 45 7.38 1.48 1.07
CA LEU A 45 6.90 2.86 0.94
C LEU A 45 8.05 3.81 0.58
N ILE A 46 9.19 3.72 1.27
CA ILE A 46 10.37 4.54 0.98
C ILE A 46 10.89 4.28 -0.44
N LEU A 47 10.96 3.02 -0.87
CA LEU A 47 11.34 2.67 -2.24
C LEU A 47 10.37 3.24 -3.28
N PHE A 48 9.07 3.26 -2.98
CA PHE A 48 8.06 3.87 -3.83
C PHE A 48 8.22 5.39 -3.90
N GLU A 49 8.38 6.07 -2.76
CA GLU A 49 8.58 7.52 -2.66
C GLU A 49 9.89 7.99 -3.34
N MET A 50 10.99 7.26 -3.15
CA MET A 50 12.27 7.54 -3.82
C MET A 50 12.16 7.35 -5.33
N LYS A 51 11.42 6.32 -5.78
CA LYS A 51 11.11 6.15 -7.20
C LYS A 51 10.27 7.32 -7.70
N ILE A 52 9.30 7.86 -6.95
CA ILE A 52 8.53 9.07 -7.35
C ILE A 52 9.46 10.28 -7.50
N SER A 53 10.39 10.48 -6.56
CA SER A 53 11.24 11.68 -6.48
C SER A 53 12.24 11.80 -7.63
N GLY A 54 12.59 10.69 -8.30
CA GLY A 54 13.47 10.66 -9.47
C GLY A 54 12.77 10.42 -10.81
N ARG A 55 11.43 10.31 -10.85
CA ARG A 55 10.70 9.97 -12.08
C ARG A 55 10.21 11.20 -12.83
N HIS A 56 10.40 11.18 -14.14
CA HIS A 56 9.72 12.11 -15.03
C HIS A 56 8.20 11.88 -14.97
N ILE A 57 7.42 12.96 -15.03
CA ILE A 57 5.93 12.92 -14.95
C ILE A 57 5.35 11.89 -15.94
N GLY A 58 5.98 11.72 -17.10
CA GLY A 58 5.59 10.72 -18.10
C GLY A 58 5.65 9.28 -17.61
N GLU A 59 6.69 8.92 -16.86
CA GLU A 59 6.82 7.58 -16.29
C GLU A 59 5.76 7.32 -15.20
N MET A 60 5.47 8.33 -14.38
CA MET A 60 4.40 8.24 -13.37
C MET A 60 3.03 7.99 -14.03
N LEU A 61 2.74 8.67 -15.13
CA LEU A 61 1.50 8.48 -15.89
C LEU A 61 1.43 7.08 -16.50
N LYS A 62 2.55 6.57 -17.03
CA LYS A 62 2.64 5.23 -17.59
C LYS A 62 2.35 4.16 -16.53
N GLU A 63 2.94 4.29 -15.36
CA GLU A 63 2.71 3.34 -14.26
C GLU A 63 1.28 3.40 -13.75
N ALA A 64 0.71 4.59 -13.58
CA ALA A 64 -0.70 4.75 -13.18
C ALA A 64 -1.65 4.10 -14.20
N ARG A 65 -1.33 4.21 -15.50
CA ARG A 65 -2.06 3.53 -16.57
C ARG A 65 -1.97 2.01 -16.43
N GLU A 66 -0.78 1.48 -16.19
CA GLU A 66 -0.53 0.03 -16.05
C GLU A 66 -1.18 -0.55 -14.80
N GLN A 67 -1.15 0.15 -13.66
CA GLN A 67 -1.86 -0.23 -12.43
C GLN A 67 -3.37 -0.34 -12.65
N ARG A 68 -3.93 0.49 -13.54
CA ARG A 68 -5.34 0.47 -13.93
C ARG A 68 -5.65 -0.46 -15.10
N GLN A 69 -4.66 -1.23 -15.57
CA GLN A 69 -4.79 -2.19 -16.67
C GLN A 69 -5.34 -1.56 -17.97
N LEU A 70 -4.99 -0.29 -18.23
CA LEU A 70 -5.41 0.41 -19.43
C LEU A 70 -4.33 0.32 -20.52
N THR A 71 -4.74 0.11 -21.76
CA THR A 71 -3.85 0.33 -22.91
C THR A 71 -3.72 1.83 -23.21
N GLN A 72 -2.67 2.22 -23.93
CA GLN A 72 -2.49 3.61 -24.36
C GLN A 72 -3.67 4.13 -25.20
N GLU A 73 -4.28 3.25 -26.01
CA GLU A 73 -5.47 3.59 -26.81
C GLU A 73 -6.69 3.84 -25.93
N GLN A 74 -6.93 2.99 -24.94
CA GLN A 74 -8.06 3.15 -24.01
C GLN A 74 -7.92 4.43 -23.16
N LEU A 75 -6.71 4.73 -22.69
CA LEU A 75 -6.47 5.99 -21.98
C LEU A 75 -6.69 7.20 -22.90
N ALA A 76 -6.24 7.11 -24.16
CA ALA A 76 -6.44 8.16 -25.15
C ALA A 76 -7.94 8.41 -25.40
N GLN A 77 -8.74 7.35 -25.51
CA GLN A 77 -10.19 7.44 -25.67
C GLN A 77 -10.86 8.12 -24.47
N LYS A 78 -10.50 7.74 -23.24
CA LYS A 78 -11.05 8.34 -22.01
C LYS A 78 -10.75 9.84 -21.91
N VAL A 79 -9.53 10.25 -22.27
CA VAL A 79 -9.08 11.66 -22.16
C VAL A 79 -9.47 12.47 -23.40
N GLY A 80 -9.92 11.83 -24.49
CA GLY A 80 -10.26 12.49 -25.76
C GLY A 80 -9.03 12.96 -26.53
N LYS A 81 -7.94 12.18 -26.53
CA LYS A 81 -6.68 12.46 -27.26
C LYS A 81 -6.37 11.32 -28.23
N LYS A 82 -5.34 11.51 -29.05
CA LYS A 82 -4.81 10.44 -29.92
C LYS A 82 -3.87 9.52 -29.12
N ARG A 83 -3.83 8.22 -29.42
CA ARG A 83 -2.89 7.28 -28.77
C ARG A 83 -1.42 7.67 -28.94
N SER A 84 -1.05 8.27 -30.07
CA SER A 84 0.29 8.82 -30.28
C SER A 84 0.62 9.97 -29.32
N TYR A 85 -0.39 10.72 -28.86
CA TYR A 85 -0.21 11.75 -27.85
C TYR A 85 0.10 11.14 -26.48
N ILE A 86 -0.66 10.12 -26.07
CA ILE A 86 -0.40 9.38 -24.82
C ILE A 86 1.00 8.75 -24.85
N SER A 87 1.37 8.11 -25.95
CA SER A 87 2.71 7.53 -26.11
C SER A 87 3.84 8.57 -25.99
N LYS A 88 3.64 9.81 -26.46
CA LYS A 88 4.61 10.89 -26.33
C LYS A 88 4.68 11.44 -24.91
N VAL A 89 3.55 11.53 -24.22
CA VAL A 89 3.47 11.97 -22.83
C VAL A 89 4.15 10.97 -21.89
N GLU A 90 4.03 9.67 -22.17
CA GLU A 90 4.63 8.59 -21.38
C GLU A 90 6.14 8.37 -21.63
N THR A 91 6.78 9.15 -22.51
CA THR A 91 8.21 9.06 -22.84
C THR A 91 8.94 10.36 -22.45
N ASP A 92 10.29 10.37 -22.46
CA ASP A 92 11.12 11.49 -21.97
C ASP A 92 10.85 12.87 -22.64
N TYR A 93 10.29 12.87 -23.85
CA TYR A 93 9.81 14.09 -24.52
C TYR A 93 8.56 14.72 -23.88
N GLY A 94 7.93 14.03 -22.93
CA GLY A 94 6.77 14.46 -22.15
C GLY A 94 7.08 15.44 -21.01
N ASN A 95 8.37 15.77 -20.76
CA ASN A 95 8.77 16.75 -19.74
C ASN A 95 8.17 18.15 -19.96
N ASN A 96 7.68 18.47 -21.16
CA ASN A 96 6.98 19.72 -21.46
C ASN A 96 5.45 19.55 -21.52
N ILE A 97 4.88 18.66 -20.70
CA ILE A 97 3.44 18.54 -20.57
C ILE A 97 2.89 19.80 -19.89
N LYS A 98 1.83 20.38 -20.49
CA LYS A 98 1.10 21.46 -19.83
C LYS A 98 0.38 20.92 -18.60
N LEU A 99 0.40 21.69 -17.52
CA LEU A 99 -0.28 21.35 -16.27
C LEU A 99 -1.77 21.03 -16.46
N GLN A 100 -2.43 21.76 -17.37
CA GLN A 100 -3.81 21.48 -17.77
C GLN A 100 -3.97 20.08 -18.38
N THR A 101 -3.07 19.66 -19.26
CA THR A 101 -3.10 18.33 -19.86
C THR A 101 -2.86 17.25 -18.80
N LEU A 102 -1.90 17.47 -17.90
CA LEU A 102 -1.64 16.55 -16.80
C LEU A 102 -2.91 16.35 -15.95
N LYS A 103 -3.57 17.46 -15.60
CA LYS A 103 -4.83 17.45 -14.88
C LYS A 103 -5.93 16.70 -15.63
N GLU A 104 -6.09 16.95 -16.94
CA GLU A 104 -7.05 16.22 -17.78
C GLU A 104 -6.81 14.71 -17.78
N ILE A 105 -5.55 14.27 -17.92
CA ILE A 105 -5.20 12.83 -17.92
C ILE A 105 -5.51 12.20 -16.56
N VAL A 106 -5.17 12.88 -15.46
CA VAL A 106 -5.40 12.34 -14.12
C VAL A 106 -6.88 12.31 -13.76
N GLU A 107 -7.62 13.39 -14.01
CA GLU A 107 -9.03 13.51 -13.62
C GLU A 107 -9.94 12.69 -14.53
N LYS A 108 -9.73 12.71 -15.85
CA LYS A 108 -10.61 12.01 -16.81
C LYS A 108 -10.11 10.60 -17.15
N GLY A 109 -8.80 10.40 -17.17
CA GLY A 109 -8.21 9.11 -17.51
C GLY A 109 -8.16 8.16 -16.31
N PHE A 110 -7.85 8.71 -15.13
CA PHE A 110 -7.64 7.96 -13.91
C PHE A 110 -8.63 8.32 -12.78
N ASP A 111 -9.66 9.14 -13.01
CA ASP A 111 -10.63 9.50 -11.95
C ASP A 111 -9.95 9.96 -10.64
N GLY A 112 -8.77 10.59 -10.77
CA GLY A 112 -7.91 11.01 -9.67
C GLY A 112 -7.96 12.51 -9.43
N THR A 113 -7.12 13.01 -8.52
CA THR A 113 -7.02 14.44 -8.24
C THR A 113 -5.56 14.87 -8.20
N VAL A 114 -5.22 15.94 -8.90
CA VAL A 114 -3.87 16.53 -8.88
C VAL A 114 -3.80 17.55 -7.75
N LYS A 115 -2.85 17.39 -6.83
CA LYS A 115 -2.49 18.40 -5.82
C LYS A 115 -1.08 18.91 -6.13
N ILE A 116 -0.95 20.22 -6.25
CA ILE A 116 0.34 20.90 -6.46
C ILE A 116 0.56 21.80 -5.25
N ASN A 117 1.67 21.59 -4.55
CA ASN A 117 2.10 22.47 -3.47
C ASN A 117 3.35 23.22 -3.91
N LEU A 118 3.41 24.52 -3.62
CA LEU A 118 4.54 25.38 -3.90
C LEU A 118 5.01 25.94 -2.57
N GLU A 119 6.21 25.54 -2.15
CA GLU A 119 6.87 26.08 -0.97
C GLU A 119 7.95 27.06 -1.46
N LEU A 120 7.93 28.29 -0.91
CA LEU A 120 8.80 29.40 -1.28
C LEU A 120 9.84 29.65 -0.20
#